data_AF-A0A3G2YUX5-F1
#
_entry.id   AF-A0A3G2YUX5-F1
#
_cell.length_a   1.000
_cell.length_b   1.000
_cell.length_c   1.000
_cell.angle_alpha   90.00
_cell.angle_beta   90.00
_cell.angle_gamma   90.00
#
_symmetry.space_group_name_H-M   'P 1'
#
loop_
_entity.id
_entity.type
_entity.pdbx_description
1 polymer ?
#
loop_
_entity_poly.entity_id
_entity_poly.type
_entity_poly.pdbx_seq_one_letter_code
_entity_poly.pdbx_strand_id
1 'polypeptide(L)'
;DLAYIESFSNNGSFPDETDKIPKCYIFCTLKGMNVITEDRQFKPTEAAIIYNALNKESDVKEVEEVATSCTVRNEKCKCDRAYEFMKCIKTTMMEKAKKS
;
A
#
# COMPACT_ATOMS: atom_id res chain seq x y z
N ASP A 1 16.41 -3.01 6.71
CA ASP A 1 15.99 -4.11 7.59
C ASP A 1 14.86 -4.87 6.91
N LEU A 2 14.99 -6.19 6.79
CA LEU A 2 14.00 -7.04 6.11
C LEU A 2 12.74 -7.28 6.96
N ALA A 3 12.83 -7.08 8.29
CA ALA A 3 11.74 -7.33 9.22
C ALA A 3 10.47 -6.52 8.92
N TYR A 4 10.62 -5.26 8.49
CA TYR A 4 9.49 -4.41 8.10
C TYR A 4 8.78 -4.92 6.85
N ILE A 5 9.53 -5.37 5.84
CA ILE A 5 8.99 -5.89 4.58
C ILE A 5 8.29 -7.23 4.81
N GLU A 6 8.90 -8.11 5.61
CA GLU A 6 8.33 -9.40 5.96
C GLU A 6 7.04 -9.25 6.78
N SER A 7 7.06 -8.44 7.86
CA SER A 7 5.87 -8.16 8.65
C SER A 7 4.76 -7.56 7.79
N PHE A 8 5.09 -6.62 6.90
CA PHE A 8 4.10 -6.01 6.02
C PHE A 8 3.50 -7.04 5.05
N SER A 9 4.33 -7.92 4.48
CA SER A 9 3.90 -8.95 3.54
C SER A 9 2.98 -9.98 4.20
N ASN A 10 3.26 -10.34 5.45
CA ASN A 10 2.53 -11.37 6.19
C ASN A 10 1.28 -10.82 6.89
N ASN A 11 1.37 -9.62 7.47
CA ASN A 11 0.39 -9.08 8.41
C ASN A 11 -0.33 -7.83 7.88
N GLY A 12 0.20 -7.19 6.83
CA GLY A 12 -0.30 -5.92 6.32
C GLY A 12 0.11 -4.68 7.13
N SER A 13 0.99 -4.84 8.13
CA SER A 13 1.47 -3.75 8.98
C SER A 13 2.92 -3.91 9.40
N PHE A 14 3.54 -2.80 9.81
CA PHE A 14 4.86 -2.78 10.43
C PHE A 14 4.81 -3.18 11.92
N PRO A 15 5.89 -3.78 12.45
CA PRO A 15 5.99 -4.16 13.87
C PRO A 15 6.02 -2.93 14.80
N ASP A 16 6.65 -1.85 14.36
CA ASP A 16 6.60 -0.53 15.02
C ASP A 16 6.12 0.52 14.03
N GLU A 17 4.89 1.00 14.22
CA GLU A 17 4.31 2.06 13.38
C GLU A 17 4.70 3.48 13.83
N THR A 18 5.48 3.64 14.89
CA THR A 18 6.03 4.93 15.29
C THR A 18 7.30 5.28 14.50
N ASP A 19 7.99 4.26 13.97
CA ASP A 19 9.16 4.45 13.12
C ASP A 19 8.77 5.03 11.75
N LYS A 20 9.33 6.21 11.45
CA LYS A 20 9.09 6.93 10.21
C LYS A 20 9.92 6.42 9.04
N ILE A 21 11.07 5.82 9.29
CA ILE A 21 11.99 5.36 8.24
C ILE A 21 11.32 4.36 7.29
N PRO A 22 10.70 3.25 7.75
CA PRO A 22 10.07 2.29 6.86
C PRO A 22 8.83 2.86 6.16
N LYS A 23 8.10 3.79 6.79
CA LYS A 23 6.97 4.50 6.16
C LYS A 23 7.44 5.41 5.03
N CYS A 24 8.53 6.13 5.24
CA CYS A 24 9.10 6.99 4.21
C CYS A 24 9.76 6.19 3.08
N TYR A 25 10.26 4.98 3.36
CA TYR A 25 10.68 4.05 2.33
C TYR A 25 9.51 3.66 1.41
N ILE A 26 8.33 3.33 1.97
CA ILE A 26 7.12 3.09 1.15
C ILE A 26 6.80 4.31 0.29
N PHE A 27 6.77 5.51 0.86
CA PHE A 27 6.52 6.73 0.07
C PHE A 27 7.52 6.88 -1.09
N CYS A 28 8.81 6.65 -0.83
CA CYS A 28 9.86 6.73 -1.85
C CYS A 28 9.64 5.73 -2.97
N THR A 29 9.33 4.47 -2.62
CA THR A 29 9.05 3.40 -3.57
C THR A 29 7.81 3.69 -4.42
N LEU A 30 6.70 4.12 -3.81
CA LEU A 30 5.48 4.47 -4.54
C LEU A 30 5.69 5.66 -5.48
N LYS A 31 6.49 6.66 -5.06
CA LYS A 31 6.84 7.80 -5.93
C LYS A 31 7.68 7.32 -7.11
N GLY A 32 8.70 6.49 -6.85
CA GLY A 32 9.57 5.93 -7.90
C GLY A 32 8.83 5.04 -8.89
N MET A 33 7.76 4.38 -8.46
CA MET A 33 6.88 3.56 -9.30
C MET A 33 5.71 4.34 -9.91
N ASN A 34 5.65 5.66 -9.72
CA ASN A 34 4.59 6.54 -10.25
C ASN A 34 3.18 6.24 -9.70
N VAL A 35 3.06 5.57 -8.55
CA VAL A 35 1.79 5.26 -7.86
C VAL A 35 1.28 6.46 -7.06
N ILE A 36 2.18 7.34 -6.62
CA ILE A 36 1.83 8.58 -5.94
C ILE A 36 2.55 9.75 -6.60
N THR A 37 1.83 10.85 -6.82
CA THR A 37 2.42 12.10 -7.30
C THR A 37 3.17 12.83 -6.19
N GLU A 38 3.94 13.85 -6.57
CA GLU A 38 4.59 14.76 -5.61
C GLU A 38 3.56 15.47 -4.71
N ASP A 39 2.38 15.78 -5.25
CA ASP A 39 1.26 16.40 -4.53
C ASP A 39 0.46 15.42 -3.65
N ARG A 40 0.95 14.18 -3.49
CA ARG A 40 0.36 13.12 -2.67
C ARG A 40 -0.98 12.58 -3.21
N GLN A 41 -1.20 12.70 -4.52
CA GLN A 41 -2.33 12.08 -5.21
C GLN A 41 -1.97 10.65 -5.59
N PHE A 42 -2.81 9.70 -5.19
CA PHE A 42 -2.62 8.29 -5.53
C PHE A 42 -3.17 8.01 -6.92
N LYS A 43 -2.57 7.03 -7.60
CA LYS A 43 -3.05 6.49 -8.86
C LYS A 43 -3.43 5.01 -8.65
N PRO A 44 -4.73 4.73 -8.40
CA PRO A 44 -5.20 3.39 -8.06
C PRO A 44 -4.89 2.33 -9.12
N THR A 45 -5.00 2.69 -10.39
CA THR A 45 -4.72 1.80 -11.51
C THR A 45 -3.26 1.32 -11.49
N GLU A 46 -2.30 2.23 -11.31
CA GLU A 46 -0.88 1.90 -11.19
C GLU A 46 -0.60 1.07 -9.93
N ALA A 47 -1.25 1.42 -8.81
CA ALA A 47 -1.15 0.63 -7.58
C ALA A 47 -1.59 -0.83 -7.80
N ALA A 48 -2.70 -1.04 -8.51
CA ALA A 48 -3.24 -2.36 -8.80
C ALA A 48 -2.34 -3.18 -9.72
N ILE A 49 -1.80 -2.57 -10.77
CA ILE A 49 -0.85 -3.21 -11.69
C ILE A 49 0.38 -3.70 -10.93
N ILE A 50 0.98 -2.84 -10.10
CA ILE A 50 2.18 -3.18 -9.32
C ILE A 50 1.86 -4.23 -8.27
N TYR A 51 0.75 -4.09 -7.56
CA TYR A 51 0.33 -5.06 -6.55
C TYR A 51 0.18 -6.46 -7.16
N ASN A 52 -0.48 -6.57 -8.32
CA ASN A 52 -0.63 -7.85 -9.01
C ASN A 52 0.73 -8.41 -9.48
N ALA A 53 1.62 -7.56 -10.01
CA ALA A 53 2.96 -7.98 -10.40
C ALA A 53 3.78 -8.55 -9.23
N LEU A 54 3.58 -8.02 -8.02
CA LEU A 54 4.29 -8.46 -6.80
C LEU A 54 3.67 -9.69 -6.14
N ASN A 55 2.34 -9.81 -6.13
CA ASN A 55 1.64 -10.85 -5.37
C ASN A 55 1.23 -12.06 -6.20
N LYS A 56 1.18 -11.93 -7.54
CA LYS A 56 0.67 -12.92 -8.51
C LYS A 56 -0.77 -13.38 -8.17
N GLU A 57 -1.60 -13.58 -9.19
CA GLU A 57 -2.96 -14.14 -9.04
C GLU A 57 -4.04 -13.23 -8.40
N SER A 58 -3.80 -11.92 -8.22
CA SER A 58 -4.88 -11.00 -7.83
C SER A 58 -5.61 -10.47 -9.06
N ASP A 59 -6.95 -10.42 -9.02
CA ASP A 59 -7.71 -9.72 -10.07
C ASP A 59 -7.37 -8.23 -10.02
N VAL A 60 -6.77 -7.71 -11.10
CA VAL A 60 -6.34 -6.31 -11.20
C VAL A 60 -7.51 -5.36 -10.97
N LYS A 61 -8.72 -5.70 -11.46
CA LYS A 61 -9.90 -4.85 -11.27
C LYS A 61 -10.32 -4.80 -9.81
N GLU A 62 -10.32 -5.93 -9.13
CA GLU A 62 -10.64 -5.99 -7.70
C GLU A 62 -9.63 -5.17 -6.88
N VAL A 63 -8.34 -5.29 -7.19
CA VAL A 63 -7.30 -4.51 -6.51
C VAL A 63 -7.46 -3.01 -6.80
N GLU A 64 -7.83 -2.63 -8.03
CA GLU A 64 -8.06 -1.23 -8.41
C GLU A 64 -9.25 -0.61 -7.66
N GLU A 65 -10.36 -1.36 -7.50
CA GLU A 65 -11.51 -0.93 -6.70
C GLU A 65 -11.11 -0.69 -5.24
N VAL A 66 -10.36 -1.63 -4.65
CA VAL A 66 -9.84 -1.51 -3.29
C VAL A 66 -8.89 -0.31 -3.18
N ALA A 67 -7.92 -0.19 -4.09
CA ALA A 67 -6.97 0.92 -4.11
C ALA A 67 -7.68 2.27 -4.24
N THR A 68 -8.75 2.35 -5.04
CA THR A 68 -9.58 3.55 -5.18
C THR A 68 -10.22 3.93 -3.85
N SER A 69 -10.79 2.96 -3.14
CA SER A 69 -11.39 3.20 -1.82
C SER A 69 -10.36 3.67 -0.77
N CYS A 70 -9.12 3.20 -0.88
CA CYS A 70 -8.02 3.55 0.01
C CYS A 70 -7.44 4.96 -0.23
N THR A 71 -7.84 5.68 -1.29
CA THR A 71 -7.32 7.03 -1.61
C THR A 71 -7.89 8.15 -0.75
N VAL A 72 -9.08 7.96 -0.17
CA VAL A 72 -9.72 8.94 0.71
C VAL A 72 -9.02 8.93 2.07
N ARG A 73 -8.11 9.89 2.28
CA ARG A 73 -7.30 9.96 3.50
C ARG A 73 -6.97 11.37 3.95
N ASN A 74 -6.66 11.55 5.24
CA ASN A 74 -6.44 12.85 5.87
C ASN A 74 -5.07 13.00 6.57
N GLU A 75 -4.14 12.04 6.44
CA GLU A 75 -2.83 12.13 7.09
C GLU A 75 -2.01 13.28 6.49
N LYS A 76 -1.49 14.15 7.36
CA LYS A 76 -0.70 15.32 6.95
C LYS A 76 0.68 14.94 6.43
N CYS A 77 1.31 13.95 7.07
CA CYS A 77 2.64 13.46 6.73
C CYS A 77 2.57 12.56 5.49
N LYS A 78 3.43 12.83 4.50
CA LYS A 78 3.50 12.06 3.25
C LYS A 78 3.85 10.58 3.45
N CYS A 79 4.70 10.29 4.45
CA CYS A 79 5.12 8.94 4.76
C CYS A 79 4.00 8.14 5.41
N ASP A 80 3.31 8.73 6.39
CA ASP A 80 2.14 8.10 7.02
C ASP A 80 1.02 7.88 5.99
N ARG A 81 0.74 8.89 5.16
CA ARG A 81 -0.27 8.79 4.10
C ARG A 81 0.01 7.63 3.14
N ALA A 82 1.25 7.46 2.70
CA ALA A 82 1.66 6.40 1.79
C ALA A 82 1.64 5.02 2.46
N TYR A 83 2.11 4.93 3.70
CA TYR A 83 2.04 3.71 4.49
C TYR A 83 0.60 3.24 4.67
N GLU A 84 -0.28 4.14 5.11
CA GLU A 84 -1.66 3.78 5.40
C GLU A 84 -2.46 3.43 4.14
N PHE A 85 -2.13 4.03 2.99
CA PHE A 85 -2.65 3.60 1.69
C PHE A 85 -2.31 2.14 1.38
N MET A 86 -1.03 1.76 1.52
CA MET A 86 -0.59 0.39 1.27
C MET A 86 -1.17 -0.60 2.29
N LYS A 87 -1.19 -0.22 3.57
CA LYS A 87 -1.81 -1.01 4.65
C LYS A 87 -3.27 -1.30 4.33
N CYS A 88 -4.04 -0.27 3.96
CA CYS A 88 -5.44 -0.42 3.56
C CYS A 88 -5.62 -1.45 2.44
N ILE A 89 -4.85 -1.34 1.34
CA ILE A 89 -4.93 -2.30 0.23
C ILE A 89 -4.63 -3.72 0.73
N LYS A 90 -3.50 -3.90 1.42
CA LYS A 90 -3.03 -5.22 1.84
C LYS A 90 -4.02 -5.88 2.81
N THR A 91 -4.48 -5.17 3.83
CA THR A 91 -5.41 -5.72 4.82
C THR A 91 -6.77 -6.05 4.19
N THR A 92 -7.29 -5.20 3.32
CA THR A 92 -8.57 -5.46 2.63
C THR A 92 -8.47 -6.65 1.68
N MET A 93 -7.36 -6.79 0.93
CA MET A 93 -7.14 -7.95 0.08
C MET A 93 -6.98 -9.24 0.90
N MET A 94 -6.31 -9.19 2.06
CA MET A 94 -6.22 -10.34 2.97
C MET A 94 -7.58 -10.75 3.53
N GLU A 95 -8.45 -9.79 3.87
CA GLU A 95 -9.81 -10.06 4.33
C GLU A 95 -10.67 -10.69 3.24
N LYS A 96 -10.53 -10.23 1.99
CA LYS A 96 -11.20 -10.82 0.82
C LYS A 96 -10.72 -12.25 0.58
N ALA A 97 -9.41 -12.50 0.63
CA ALA A 97 -8.84 -13.84 0.44
C ALA A 97 -9.27 -14.86 1.51
N LYS A 98 -9.60 -14.42 2.74
CA LYS A 98 -10.15 -15.29 3.79
C LYS A 98 -11.61 -15.69 3.58
N LYS A 99 -12.33 -14.95 2.73
CA LYS A 99 -13.77 -15.13 2.48
C LYS A 99 -14.08 -15.87 1.17
N SER A 100 -13.08 -15.98 0.29
CA SER A 100 -13.11 -16.79 -0.94
C SER A 100 -12.77 -18.24 -0.65
#